data_AF-A0A1Y3NGY0-F1
#
_entry.id   AF-A0A1Y3NGY0-F1
#
_cell.length_a   1.000
_cell.length_b   1.000
_cell.length_c   1.000
_cell.angle_alpha   90.00
_cell.angle_beta   90.00
_cell.angle_gamma   90.00
#
_symmetry.space_group_name_H-M   'P 1'
#
loop_
_entity.id
_entity.type
_entity.pdbx_description
1 polymer ?
#
loop_
_entity_poly.entity_id
_entity_poly.type
_entity_poly.pdbx_seq_one_letter_code
_entity_poly.pdbx_strand_id
1 'polypeptide(L)'
;KKVERDTWTLHGLWPGNCDGVTYLTNCNPEREEENIEEVIRAKDEDLLSEMEKIWLSGNPDPLKDNNWFWAHEWNKHGQCVSTITPQCLGTHYSKDDDIISYFEKAVELRSIYDLYPILEKAEIVPNDKDGYSLDTLQNAFKS
;
A
#
# COMPACT_ATOMS: atom_id res chain seq x y z
N LYS A 1 -12.58 3.53 -13.09
CA LYS A 1 -11.15 3.27 -13.41
C LYS A 1 -11.01 1.79 -13.77
N LYS A 2 -10.24 1.41 -14.80
CA LYS A 2 -10.12 0.02 -15.27
C LYS A 2 -8.91 -0.61 -14.57
N VAL A 3 -9.15 -1.62 -13.73
CA VAL A 3 -8.08 -2.40 -13.09
C VAL A 3 -7.49 -3.34 -14.14
N GLU A 4 -6.17 -3.49 -14.16
CA GLU A 4 -5.52 -4.52 -14.97
C GLU A 4 -5.90 -5.91 -14.45
N ARG A 5 -6.14 -6.86 -15.37
CA ARG A 5 -6.72 -8.17 -15.01
C ARG A 5 -5.70 -9.14 -14.41
N ASP A 6 -4.42 -8.88 -14.62
CA ASP A 6 -3.32 -9.81 -14.36
C ASP A 6 -2.35 -9.23 -13.34
N THR A 7 -2.88 -8.65 -12.27
CA THR A 7 -2.05 -8.03 -11.24
C THR A 7 -2.75 -8.00 -9.89
N TRP A 8 -1.96 -8.07 -8.80
CA TRP A 8 -2.46 -7.85 -7.45
C TRP A 8 -2.37 -6.37 -7.08
N THR A 9 -3.40 -5.84 -6.44
CA THR A 9 -3.40 -4.45 -5.94
C THR A 9 -2.83 -4.37 -4.53
N LEU A 10 -2.36 -3.18 -4.16
CA LEU A 10 -1.83 -2.83 -2.86
C LEU A 10 -2.97 -2.59 -1.86
N HIS A 11 -2.83 -3.16 -0.65
CA HIS A 11 -3.70 -2.81 0.48
C HIS A 11 -3.01 -1.76 1.37
N GLY A 12 -1.82 -2.07 1.89
CA GLY A 12 -1.03 -1.15 2.71
C GLY A 12 0.35 -1.68 3.08
N LEU A 13 1.12 -0.86 3.79
CA LEU A 13 2.43 -1.20 4.33
C LEU A 13 2.40 -1.01 5.86
N TRP A 14 2.35 -2.12 6.61
CA TRP A 14 2.03 -2.06 8.04
C TRP A 14 3.23 -2.41 8.91
N PRO A 15 3.73 -1.49 9.76
CA PRO A 15 4.78 -1.80 10.71
C PRO A 15 4.24 -2.69 11.84
N GLY A 16 4.70 -3.94 11.88
CA GLY A 16 4.43 -4.90 12.95
C GLY A 16 5.52 -4.93 14.01
N ASN A 17 5.17 -5.32 15.25
CA ASN A 17 6.15 -5.59 16.29
C ASN A 17 6.87 -6.92 16.03
N CYS A 18 8.04 -7.09 16.65
CA CYS A 18 8.89 -8.26 16.44
C CYS A 18 8.29 -9.58 16.97
N ASP A 19 7.21 -9.53 17.74
CA ASP A 19 6.49 -10.72 18.20
C ASP A 19 5.64 -11.38 17.09
N GLY A 20 5.46 -10.70 15.95
CA GLY A 20 4.69 -11.16 14.81
C GLY A 20 3.17 -11.20 15.04
N VAL A 21 2.68 -10.66 16.17
CA VAL A 21 1.27 -10.71 16.57
C VAL A 21 0.71 -9.32 16.83
N THR A 22 1.50 -8.43 17.42
CA THR A 22 1.07 -7.09 17.79
C THR A 22 1.60 -6.04 16.82
N TYR A 23 0.89 -4.91 16.73
CA TYR A 23 1.29 -3.77 15.92
C TYR A 23 0.73 -2.49 16.54
N LEU A 24 1.35 -1.36 16.22
CA LEU A 24 0.88 -0.05 16.64
C LEU A 24 -0.07 0.53 15.59
N THR A 25 -1.01 1.35 16.05
CA THR A 25 -1.94 2.08 15.19
C THR A 25 -2.11 3.49 15.70
N ASN A 26 -2.46 4.43 14.81
CA ASN A 26 -2.83 5.80 15.17
C ASN A 26 -1.76 6.52 16.03
N CYS A 27 -0.48 6.36 15.68
CA CYS A 27 0.64 6.69 16.55
C CYS A 27 0.86 8.19 16.85
N ASN A 28 0.29 9.10 16.06
CA ASN A 28 0.49 10.54 16.15
C ASN A 28 -0.67 11.36 15.51
N PRO A 29 -1.74 11.63 16.26
CA PRO A 29 -2.89 12.39 15.77
C PRO A 29 -2.57 13.77 15.16
N GLU A 30 -1.43 14.38 15.49
CA GLU A 30 -1.02 15.67 14.91
C GLU A 30 -0.59 15.58 13.44
N ARG A 31 -0.36 14.36 12.94
CA ARG A 31 0.03 14.07 11.55
C ARG A 31 -1.10 13.46 10.73
N GLU A 32 -2.32 13.42 11.25
CA GLU A 32 -3.46 12.93 10.49
C GLU A 32 -3.74 13.82 9.27
N GLU A 33 -4.05 13.19 8.15
CA GLU A 33 -4.36 13.86 6.89
C GLU A 33 -5.54 13.14 6.22
N GLU A 34 -6.51 13.91 5.74
CA GLU A 34 -7.74 13.42 5.13
C GLU A 34 -7.73 13.58 3.61
N ASN A 35 -6.89 14.48 3.07
CA ASN A 35 -6.80 14.74 1.63
C ASN A 35 -5.46 14.29 1.05
N ILE A 36 -5.15 12.99 1.24
CA ILE A 36 -3.92 12.36 0.73
C ILE A 36 -3.78 12.53 -0.78
N GLU A 37 -4.88 12.44 -1.54
CA GLU A 37 -4.85 12.63 -2.99
C GLU A 37 -4.30 14.02 -3.37
N GLU A 38 -4.76 15.08 -2.70
CA GLU A 38 -4.27 16.45 -2.95
C GLU A 38 -2.81 16.63 -2.54
N VAL A 39 -2.43 16.08 -1.38
CA VAL A 39 -1.03 16.11 -0.89
C VAL A 39 -0.09 15.47 -1.90
N ILE A 40 -0.42 14.26 -2.37
CA ILE A 40 0.41 13.55 -3.34
C ILE A 40 0.39 14.28 -4.68
N ARG A 41 -0.78 14.71 -5.18
CA ARG A 41 -0.89 15.49 -6.43
C ARG A 41 0.01 16.72 -6.43
N ALA A 42 0.14 17.41 -5.30
CA ALA A 42 0.94 18.62 -5.18
C ALA A 42 2.46 18.37 -5.16
N LYS A 43 2.90 17.15 -4.83
CA LYS A 43 4.32 16.81 -4.66
C LYS A 43 4.85 15.84 -5.71
N ASP A 44 4.04 14.87 -6.13
CA ASP A 44 4.40 13.81 -7.05
C ASP A 44 3.17 13.28 -7.82
N GLU A 45 2.93 13.85 -9.00
CA GLU A 45 1.83 13.46 -9.88
C GLU A 45 2.02 12.07 -10.50
N ASP A 46 3.27 11.63 -10.67
CA ASP A 46 3.60 10.30 -11.20
C ASP A 46 3.27 9.22 -10.17
N LEU A 47 3.64 9.43 -8.90
CA LEU A 47 3.24 8.55 -7.78
C LEU A 47 1.72 8.44 -7.67
N LEU A 48 1.00 9.56 -7.76
CA LEU A 48 -0.46 9.53 -7.75
C LEU A 48 -1.01 8.68 -8.90
N SER A 49 -0.49 8.89 -10.10
CA SER A 49 -0.90 8.15 -11.31
C SER A 49 -0.68 6.65 -11.17
N GLU A 50 0.40 6.23 -10.51
CA GLU A 50 0.63 4.81 -10.20
C GLU A 50 -0.33 4.29 -9.12
N MET A 51 -0.51 5.02 -8.01
CA MET A 51 -1.44 4.65 -6.95
C MET A 51 -2.87 4.49 -7.48
N GLU A 52 -3.30 5.33 -8.42
CA GLU A 52 -4.61 5.22 -9.07
C GLU A 52 -4.80 3.94 -9.90
N LYS A 53 -3.73 3.22 -10.25
CA LYS A 53 -3.77 1.94 -10.95
C LYS A 53 -3.72 0.76 -9.99
N ILE A 54 -2.85 0.84 -8.97
CA ILE A 54 -2.47 -0.32 -8.16
C ILE A 54 -2.91 -0.26 -6.70
N TRP A 55 -3.32 0.89 -6.16
CA TRP A 55 -3.73 1.04 -4.76
C TRP A 55 -5.18 1.53 -4.67
N LEU A 56 -6.09 0.65 -5.03
CA LEU A 56 -7.52 0.96 -5.14
C LEU A 56 -8.25 0.64 -3.85
N SER A 57 -9.22 1.47 -3.47
CA SER A 57 -10.08 1.20 -2.32
C SER A 57 -10.79 -0.16 -2.41
N GLY A 58 -11.25 -0.53 -3.61
CA GLY A 58 -12.01 -1.76 -3.84
C GLY A 58 -13.34 -1.83 -3.07
N ASN A 59 -13.71 -0.76 -2.34
CA ASN A 59 -14.92 -0.70 -1.56
C ASN A 59 -16.14 -0.50 -2.48
N PRO A 60 -17.24 -1.24 -2.30
CA PRO A 60 -18.46 -1.04 -3.08
C PRO A 60 -19.21 0.25 -2.70
N ASP A 61 -18.94 0.84 -1.54
CA ASP A 61 -19.53 2.10 -1.12
C ASP A 61 -18.88 3.28 -1.89
N PRO A 62 -19.64 4.05 -2.68
CA PRO A 62 -19.10 5.15 -3.47
C PRO A 62 -18.54 6.30 -2.60
N LEU A 63 -18.87 6.36 -1.31
CA LEU A 63 -18.31 7.33 -0.36
C LEU A 63 -16.93 6.91 0.18
N LYS A 64 -16.50 5.68 -0.10
CA LYS A 64 -15.22 5.12 0.35
C LYS A 64 -14.29 4.98 -0.85
N ASP A 65 -13.96 6.11 -1.45
CA ASP A 65 -13.08 6.19 -2.61
C ASP A 65 -11.60 5.92 -2.25
N ASN A 66 -10.73 6.11 -3.25
CA ASN A 66 -9.30 5.93 -3.07
C ASN A 66 -8.71 6.88 -2.02
N ASN A 67 -9.10 8.16 -2.02
CA ASN A 67 -8.59 9.12 -1.06
C ASN A 67 -8.97 8.72 0.38
N TRP A 68 -10.23 8.33 0.60
CA TRP A 68 -10.67 7.78 1.90
C TRP A 68 -9.81 6.59 2.34
N PHE A 69 -9.51 5.68 1.41
CA PHE A 69 -8.70 4.51 1.71
C PHE A 69 -7.23 4.85 2.00
N TRP A 70 -6.63 5.74 1.21
CA TRP A 70 -5.26 6.18 1.44
C TRP A 70 -5.12 6.95 2.75
N ALA A 71 -6.10 7.79 3.10
CA ALA A 71 -6.17 8.46 4.40
C ALA A 71 -6.23 7.43 5.55
N HIS A 72 -7.02 6.35 5.41
CA HIS A 72 -7.03 5.26 6.38
C HIS A 72 -5.63 4.63 6.56
N GLU A 73 -4.97 4.29 5.45
CA GLU A 73 -3.66 3.64 5.48
C GLU A 73 -2.58 4.54 6.10
N TRP A 74 -2.59 5.84 5.78
CA TRP A 74 -1.69 6.80 6.41
C TRP A 74 -1.99 6.99 7.90
N ASN A 75 -3.24 7.36 8.23
CA ASN A 75 -3.66 7.71 9.60
C ASN A 75 -3.61 6.50 10.53
N LYS A 76 -3.74 5.28 10.04
CA LYS A 76 -3.65 4.10 10.90
C LYS A 76 -2.24 3.52 10.96
N HIS A 77 -1.53 3.46 9.83
CA HIS A 77 -0.31 2.67 9.69
C HIS A 77 0.91 3.52 9.32
N GLY A 78 0.82 4.40 8.33
CA GLY A 78 1.96 5.19 7.84
C GLY A 78 2.60 6.04 8.92
N GLN A 79 1.80 6.67 9.77
CA GLN A 79 2.33 7.47 10.87
C GLN A 79 3.09 6.68 11.95
N CYS A 80 2.94 5.35 12.00
CA CYS A 80 3.65 4.47 12.91
C CYS A 80 5.03 4.03 12.40
N VAL A 81 5.43 4.43 11.19
CA VAL A 81 6.78 4.20 10.66
C VAL A 81 7.74 5.22 11.26
N SER A 82 8.60 4.79 12.19
CA SER A 82 9.45 5.69 12.98
C SER A 82 10.56 6.37 12.17
N THR A 83 11.01 5.75 11.07
CA THR A 83 12.13 6.23 10.25
C THR A 83 11.77 7.34 9.29
N ILE A 84 10.47 7.62 9.08
CA ILE A 84 9.98 8.69 8.20
C ILE A 84 9.46 9.89 8.99
N THR A 85 9.68 9.95 10.30
CA THR A 85 9.27 11.12 11.08
C THR A 85 9.99 12.39 10.60
N PRO A 86 9.40 13.59 10.76
CA PRO A 86 10.04 14.85 10.34
C PRO A 86 11.47 15.01 10.88
N GLN A 87 11.73 14.54 12.10
CA GLN A 87 13.06 14.57 12.71
C GLN A 87 14.05 13.65 11.97
N CYS A 88 13.60 12.50 11.49
CA CYS A 88 14.41 11.55 10.73
C CYS A 88 14.68 11.99 9.28
N LEU A 89 13.73 12.69 8.65
CA LEU A 89 13.91 13.26 7.31
C LEU A 89 14.81 14.51 7.30
N GLY A 90 15.11 15.06 8.48
CA GLY A 90 16.19 16.02 8.69
C GLY A 90 15.81 17.46 8.29
N THR A 91 16.83 18.30 8.11
CA THR A 91 16.68 19.76 7.94
C THR A 91 16.03 20.19 6.62
N HIS A 92 15.90 19.27 5.67
CA HIS A 92 15.27 19.51 4.37
C HIS A 92 13.80 19.11 4.35
N TYR A 93 13.26 18.60 5.46
CA TYR A 93 11.84 18.27 5.56
C TYR A 93 10.97 19.49 5.27
N SER A 94 10.02 19.29 4.37
CA SER A 94 8.88 20.14 4.10
C SER A 94 7.61 19.42 4.52
N LYS A 95 6.53 20.18 4.79
CA LYS A 95 5.24 19.62 5.21
C LYS A 95 4.85 18.47 4.29
N ASP A 96 4.46 17.34 4.87
CA ASP A 96 3.94 16.14 4.20
C ASP A 96 5.00 15.30 3.43
N ASP A 97 6.30 15.57 3.56
CA ASP A 97 7.34 14.70 2.94
C ASP A 97 7.36 13.28 3.51
N ASP A 98 6.90 13.11 4.73
CA ASP A 98 6.71 11.83 5.40
C ASP A 98 5.56 11.02 4.79
N ILE A 99 4.47 11.70 4.42
CA ILE A 99 3.36 11.10 3.66
C ILE A 99 3.90 10.56 2.33
N ILE A 100 4.63 11.38 1.58
CA ILE A 100 5.22 10.97 0.29
C ILE A 100 6.14 9.77 0.47
N SER A 101 7.06 9.84 1.44
CA SER A 101 8.00 8.75 1.73
C SER A 101 7.31 7.41 2.01
N TYR A 102 6.15 7.43 2.69
CA TYR A 102 5.36 6.23 2.97
C TYR A 102 4.75 5.63 1.70
N PHE A 103 4.06 6.46 0.91
CA PHE A 103 3.38 6.01 -0.30
C PHE A 103 4.35 5.55 -1.39
N GLU A 104 5.45 6.29 -1.60
CA GLU A 104 6.52 5.90 -2.52
C GLU A 104 7.08 4.53 -2.13
N LYS A 105 7.44 4.33 -0.86
CA LYS A 105 8.05 3.07 -0.41
C LYS A 105 7.08 1.89 -0.56
N ALA A 106 5.80 2.09 -0.25
CA ALA A 106 4.80 1.05 -0.43
C ALA A 106 4.62 0.68 -1.92
N VAL A 107 4.51 1.67 -2.81
CA VAL A 107 4.43 1.46 -4.26
C VAL A 107 5.67 0.77 -4.83
N GLU A 108 6.87 1.18 -4.38
CA GLU A 108 8.14 0.56 -4.75
C GLU A 108 8.16 -0.92 -4.34
N LEU A 109 7.84 -1.23 -3.08
CA LEU A 109 7.83 -2.60 -2.57
C LEU A 109 6.84 -3.48 -3.32
N ARG A 110 5.62 -2.99 -3.58
CA ARG A 110 4.64 -3.74 -4.39
C ARG A 110 5.19 -4.02 -5.78
N SER A 111 5.84 -3.04 -6.41
CA SER A 111 6.40 -3.20 -7.76
C SER A 111 7.52 -4.23 -7.82
N ILE A 112 8.34 -4.32 -6.75
CA ILE A 112 9.37 -5.36 -6.61
C ILE A 112 8.74 -6.74 -6.35
N TYR A 113 7.68 -6.79 -5.55
CA TYR A 113 7.00 -8.02 -5.14
C TYR A 113 5.64 -8.19 -5.85
N ASP A 114 5.61 -8.06 -7.18
CA ASP A 114 4.40 -8.38 -7.94
C ASP A 114 4.09 -9.88 -7.82
N LEU A 115 2.95 -10.19 -7.20
CA LEU A 115 2.56 -11.56 -6.87
C LEU A 115 2.03 -12.33 -8.08
N TYR A 116 1.50 -11.64 -9.11
CA TYR A 116 0.90 -12.33 -10.25
C TYR A 116 1.93 -13.14 -11.06
N PRO A 117 3.09 -12.57 -11.46
CA PRO A 117 4.11 -13.33 -12.18
C PRO A 117 4.66 -14.53 -11.40
N ILE A 118 4.69 -14.45 -10.06
CA ILE A 118 5.13 -15.56 -9.19
C ILE A 118 4.13 -16.73 -9.30
N LEU A 119 2.83 -16.43 -9.19
CA LEU A 119 1.77 -17.42 -9.30
C LEU A 119 1.67 -17.99 -10.73
N GLU A 120 1.75 -17.14 -11.75
CA GLU A 120 1.71 -17.55 -13.16
C GLU A 120 2.84 -18.54 -13.49
N LYS A 121 4.07 -18.28 -13.00
CA LYS A 121 5.21 -19.18 -13.17
C LYS A 121 4.99 -20.57 -12.54
N ALA A 122 4.15 -20.65 -11.51
CA ALA A 122 3.74 -21.91 -10.88
C ALA A 122 2.50 -22.54 -11.54
N GLU A 123 2.09 -22.03 -12.72
CA GLU A 123 0.86 -22.42 -13.43
C GLU A 123 -0.41 -22.13 -12.64
N ILE A 124 -0.36 -21.17 -11.70
CA ILE A 124 -1.48 -20.72 -10.89
C ILE A 124 -2.04 -19.44 -11.50
N VAL A 125 -3.08 -19.60 -12.32
CA VAL A 125 -3.81 -18.48 -12.95
C VAL A 125 -5.29 -18.47 -12.57
N PRO A 126 -5.94 -17.28 -12.60
CA PRO A 126 -7.40 -17.19 -12.43
C PRO A 126 -8.13 -18.10 -13.42
N ASN A 127 -9.08 -18.90 -12.93
CA ASN A 127 -9.87 -19.79 -13.77
C ASN A 127 -11.28 -20.01 -13.18
N ASP A 128 -12.22 -20.39 -14.04
CA ASP A 128 -13.62 -20.65 -13.67
C ASP A 128 -13.88 -22.12 -13.26
N LYS A 129 -12.82 -22.90 -12.98
CA LYS A 129 -12.87 -24.34 -12.71
C LYS A 129 -12.42 -24.64 -11.27
N ASP A 130 -11.58 -25.66 -11.08
CA ASP A 130 -11.13 -26.13 -9.78
C ASP A 130 -10.18 -25.12 -9.12
N GLY A 131 -10.35 -24.90 -7.82
CA GLY A 131 -9.46 -24.06 -7.02
C GLY A 131 -8.12 -24.74 -6.71
N TYR A 132 -7.15 -23.94 -6.27
CA TYR A 132 -5.84 -24.42 -5.83
C TYR A 132 -5.84 -24.75 -4.33
N SER A 133 -5.07 -25.75 -3.91
CA SER A 133 -4.88 -26.02 -2.48
C SER A 133 -4.03 -24.93 -1.83
N LEU A 134 -4.20 -24.73 -0.52
CA LEU A 134 -3.38 -23.79 0.26
C LEU A 134 -1.88 -24.08 0.12
N ASP A 135 -1.48 -25.35 0.19
CA ASP A 135 -0.08 -25.77 0.05
C ASP A 135 0.49 -25.40 -1.33
N THR A 136 -0.31 -25.56 -2.39
CA THR A 136 0.09 -25.18 -3.76
C THR A 136 0.38 -23.68 -3.84
N LEU A 137 -0.54 -22.85 -3.33
CA LEU A 137 -0.38 -21.40 -3.29
C LEU A 137 0.85 -20.98 -2.47
N GLN A 138 1.02 -21.54 -1.27
CA GLN A 138 2.15 -21.18 -0.40
C GLN A 138 3.50 -21.60 -0.99
N ASN A 139 3.57 -22.74 -1.67
CA ASN A 139 4.82 -23.21 -2.28
C ASN A 139 5.26 -22.34 -3.45
N ALA A 140 4.33 -21.71 -4.18
CA ALA A 140 4.66 -20.76 -5.24
C ALA A 140 5.45 -19.54 -4.71
N PHE A 141 5.19 -19.10 -3.47
CA PHE A 141 5.88 -17.95 -2.86
C PHE A 141 7.19 -18.30 -2.14
N LYS A 142 7.53 -19.60 -2.01
CA LYS A 142 8.76 -20.07 -1.33
C LYS A 142 9.93 -20.34 -2.28
N SER A 143 9.67 -20.40 -3.59
CA SER A 143 10.64 -20.72 -4.64
C SER A 143 11.39 -19.49 -5.15
#